data_AF-A0A6J4SQ55-F1
#
_entry.id   AF-A0A6J4SQ55-F1
#
_cell.length_a   1.000
_cell.length_b   1.000
_cell.length_c   1.000
_cell.angle_alpha   90.00
_cell.angle_beta   90.00
_cell.angle_gamma   90.00
#
_symmetry.space_group_name_H-M   'P 1'
#
loop_
_entity.id
_entity.type
_entity.pdbx_description
1 polymer ?
#
loop_
_entity_poly.entity_id
_entity_poly.type
_entity_poly.pdbx_seq_one_letter_code
_entity_poly.pdbx_strand_id
1 'polypeptide(L)'
;MDSTAFAGRRLHFIAIGGAGMSALALVAHALGAEVTGSDRSESSYLPKLRRAGIEPVVGHRAGGAPPGAEVVRATAVPDDNPELASARAAGALI
;
A
#
# COMPACT_ATOMS: atom_id res chain seq x y z
N MET A 1 2.19 13.36 18.85
CA MET A 1 2.36 11.90 18.98
C MET A 1 3.34 11.49 17.91
N ASP A 2 4.63 11.69 18.18
CA ASP A 2 5.70 11.32 17.25
C ASP A 2 6.07 9.87 17.58
N SER A 3 5.30 8.94 17.02
CA SER A 3 5.48 7.51 17.25
C SER A 3 6.14 6.93 16.01
N THR A 4 7.36 6.44 16.14
CA THR A 4 8.10 5.78 15.07
C THR A 4 7.93 4.27 15.14
N ALA A 5 6.77 3.79 15.62
CA ALA A 5 6.53 2.38 15.88
C ALA A 5 6.71 1.49 14.64
N PHE A 6 6.52 2.04 13.44
CA PHE A 6 6.73 1.35 12.17
C PHE A 6 7.99 1.82 11.42
N ALA A 7 8.89 2.55 12.07
CA ALA A 7 10.15 2.95 11.44
C ALA A 7 10.95 1.72 10.97
N GLY A 8 11.50 1.82 9.75
CA GLY A 8 12.21 0.72 9.08
C GLY A 8 11.30 -0.31 8.40
N ARG A 9 9.97 -0.23 8.58
CA ARG A 9 9.02 -1.06 7.83
C ARG A 9 8.70 -0.41 6.49
N ARG A 10 8.55 -1.25 5.47
CA ARG A 10 8.10 -0.86 4.13
C ARG A 10 6.79 -1.57 3.85
N LEU A 11 5.70 -0.80 3.76
CA LEU A 11 4.36 -1.34 3.55
C LEU A 11 3.84 -0.96 2.17
N HIS A 12 3.33 -1.94 1.45
CA HIS A 12 2.72 -1.76 0.14
C HIS A 12 1.22 -2.09 0.18
N PHE A 13 0.38 -1.08 -0.02
CA PHE A 13 -1.07 -1.22 0.06
C PHE A 13 -1.68 -1.48 -1.32
N ILE A 14 -2.32 -2.64 -1.50
CA ILE A 14 -3.13 -2.93 -2.70
C ILE A 14 -4.59 -2.55 -2.41
N ALA A 15 -5.19 -1.77 -3.33
CA ALA A 15 -6.45 -1.05 -3.14
C ALA A 15 -6.35 0.10 -2.12
N ILE A 16 -5.23 0.84 -2.16
CA ILE A 16 -4.93 1.94 -1.23
C ILE A 16 -5.95 3.09 -1.32
N GLY A 17 -6.66 3.24 -2.44
CA GLY A 17 -7.69 4.23 -2.66
C GLY A 17 -9.05 3.91 -2.04
N GLY A 18 -9.20 2.80 -1.33
CA GLY A 18 -10.38 2.48 -0.54
C GLY A 18 -10.48 3.29 0.76
N ALA A 19 -11.69 3.44 1.30
CA ALA A 19 -11.94 4.24 2.52
C ALA A 19 -11.11 3.76 3.73
N GLY A 20 -11.07 2.45 3.98
CA GLY A 20 -10.29 1.87 5.08
C GLY A 20 -8.79 1.85 4.79
N MET A 21 -8.40 1.43 3.58
CA MET A 21 -6.99 1.29 3.21
C MET A 21 -6.25 2.63 3.17
N SER A 22 -6.88 3.68 2.67
CA SER A 22 -6.28 5.03 2.68
C SER A 22 -6.07 5.55 4.09
N ALA A 23 -7.00 5.30 5.02
CA ALA A 23 -6.84 5.66 6.41
C ALA A 23 -5.69 4.89 7.08
N LEU A 24 -5.62 3.57 6.86
CA LEU A 24 -4.53 2.73 7.38
C LEU A 24 -3.16 3.14 6.81
N ALA A 25 -3.09 3.46 5.52
CA ALA A 25 -1.87 3.94 4.88
C ALA A 25 -1.38 5.26 5.47
N LEU A 26 -2.28 6.22 5.71
CA LEU A 26 -1.96 7.48 6.38
C LEU A 26 -1.46 7.26 7.81
N VAL A 27 -2.11 6.38 8.57
CA VAL A 27 -1.69 6.04 9.94
C VAL A 27 -0.33 5.36 9.92
N ALA A 28 -0.10 4.37 9.05
CA ALA A 28 1.18 3.68 8.94
C ALA A 28 2.32 4.65 8.57
N HIS A 29 2.06 5.57 7.65
CA HIS A 29 3.01 6.62 7.29
C HIS A 29 3.31 7.56 8.46
N ALA A 30 2.28 8.02 9.18
CA ALA A 30 2.44 8.83 10.38
C ALA A 30 3.17 8.09 11.52
N LEU A 31 3.13 6.74 11.51
CA LEU A 31 3.88 5.89 12.43
C LEU A 31 5.33 5.60 11.98
N GLY A 32 5.78 6.23 10.89
CA GLY A 32 7.15 6.16 10.39
C GLY A 32 7.42 5.07 9.34
N ALA A 33 6.39 4.38 8.84
CA ALA A 33 6.59 3.42 7.74
C ALA A 33 6.87 4.13 6.41
N GLU A 34 7.70 3.49 5.58
CA GLU A 34 7.73 3.80 4.15
C GLU A 34 6.48 3.19 3.50
N VAL A 35 5.57 4.02 3.03
CA VAL A 35 4.30 3.58 2.47
C VAL A 35 4.28 3.78 0.96
N THR A 36 3.95 2.71 0.25
CA THR A 36 3.62 2.72 -1.17
C THR A 36 2.26 2.06 -1.37
N GLY A 37 1.67 2.20 -2.55
CA GLY A 37 0.46 1.45 -2.84
C GLY A 37 -0.07 1.67 -4.24
N SER A 38 -1.02 0.83 -4.59
CA SER A 38 -1.72 0.84 -5.86
C SER A 38 -3.23 0.80 -5.68
N ASP A 39 -3.94 1.32 -6.66
CA ASP A 39 -5.37 1.11 -6.79
C ASP A 39 -5.73 0.88 -8.26
N ARG A 40 -6.87 0.23 -8.53
CA ARG A 40 -7.33 -0.02 -9.89
C ARG A 40 -7.73 1.27 -10.62
N SER A 41 -8.12 2.31 -9.87
CA SER A 41 -8.64 3.56 -10.41
C SER A 41 -8.37 4.72 -9.48
N GLU A 42 -8.45 5.95 -10.00
CA GLU A 42 -8.48 7.15 -9.16
C GLU A 42 -9.66 7.12 -8.17
N SER A 43 -9.49 7.79 -7.03
CA SER A 43 -10.54 7.91 -6.01
C SER A 43 -10.44 9.24 -5.24
N SER A 44 -11.51 9.62 -4.55
CA SER A 44 -11.52 10.81 -3.68
C SER A 44 -10.54 10.74 -2.51
N TYR A 45 -9.96 9.55 -2.24
CA TYR A 45 -9.02 9.32 -1.14
C TYR A 45 -7.56 9.53 -1.56
N LEU A 46 -7.20 9.29 -2.83
CA LEU A 46 -5.81 9.45 -3.31
C LEU A 46 -5.26 10.87 -3.10
N PRO A 47 -6.02 11.97 -3.31
CA PRO A 47 -5.51 13.31 -3.05
C PRO A 47 -5.11 13.58 -1.58
N LYS A 48 -5.64 12.81 -0.62
CA LYS A 48 -5.21 12.93 0.79
C LYS A 48 -3.88 12.23 1.02
N LEU A 49 -3.68 11.06 0.40
CA LEU A 49 -2.41 10.33 0.43
C LEU A 49 -1.28 11.15 -0.21
N ARG A 50 -1.53 11.70 -1.40
CA ARG A 50 -0.58 12.58 -2.12
C ARG A 50 -0.17 13.79 -1.29
N ARG A 51 -1.12 14.44 -0.62
CA ARG A 51 -0.83 15.56 0.30
C ARG A 51 -0.01 15.15 1.53
N ALA A 52 -0.09 13.89 1.94
CA ALA A 52 0.73 13.34 3.01
C ALA A 52 2.11 12.87 2.51
N GLY A 53 2.44 13.02 1.22
CA GLY A 53 3.71 12.58 0.65
C GLY A 53 3.76 11.11 0.20
N ILE A 54 2.62 10.42 0.23
CA ILE A 54 2.46 9.07 -0.31
C ILE A 54 1.95 9.22 -1.74
N GLU A 55 2.63 8.65 -2.74
CA GLU A 55 2.20 8.72 -4.15
C GLU A 55 1.64 7.37 -4.62
N PRO A 56 0.30 7.19 -4.66
CA PRO A 56 -0.32 5.96 -5.12
C PRO A 56 -0.22 5.80 -6.63
N VAL A 57 -0.01 4.57 -7.09
CA VAL A 57 -0.03 4.22 -8.52
C VAL A 57 -1.43 3.74 -8.92
N VAL A 58 -1.96 4.27 -10.02
CA VAL A 58 -3.21 3.76 -10.60
C VAL A 58 -2.90 2.69 -11.64
N GLY A 59 -3.59 1.55 -11.52
CA GLY A 59 -3.38 0.35 -12.32
C GLY A 59 -2.53 -0.69 -11.59
N HIS A 60 -2.95 -1.95 -11.66
CA HIS A 60 -2.22 -3.06 -11.07
C HIS A 60 -1.24 -3.69 -12.07
N ARG A 61 -0.02 -3.99 -11.63
CA ARG A 61 1.01 -4.62 -12.47
C ARG A 61 1.88 -5.57 -11.67
N ALA A 62 2.36 -6.65 -12.29
CA ALA A 62 3.36 -7.50 -11.65
C ALA A 62 4.59 -6.67 -11.23
N GLY A 63 5.11 -6.93 -10.03
CA GLY A 63 6.20 -6.14 -9.44
C GLY A 63 5.80 -4.71 -9.04
N GLY A 64 4.50 -4.44 -8.83
CA GLY A 64 4.03 -3.17 -8.27
C GLY A 64 4.47 -2.96 -6.82
N ALA A 65 4.51 -4.04 -6.04
CA ALA A 65 5.08 -4.04 -4.70
C ALA A 65 6.62 -3.95 -4.76
N PRO A 66 7.25 -2.99 -4.06
CA PRO A 66 8.71 -2.92 -3.98
C PRO A 66 9.30 -4.18 -3.34
N PRO A 67 10.51 -4.61 -3.75
CA PRO A 67 11.22 -5.70 -3.08
C PRO A 67 11.39 -5.44 -1.58
N GLY A 68 11.15 -6.47 -0.78
CA GLY A 68 11.23 -6.41 0.69
C GLY A 68 10.07 -5.68 1.38
N ALA A 69 9.05 -5.25 0.64
CA ALA A 69 7.84 -4.69 1.24
C ALA A 69 6.93 -5.79 1.83
N GLU A 70 6.31 -5.48 2.96
CA GLU A 70 5.15 -6.22 3.47
C GLU A 70 3.91 -5.71 2.73
N VAL A 71 3.11 -6.61 2.19
CA VAL A 71 1.91 -6.27 1.42
C VAL A 71 0.72 -6.21 2.37
N VAL A 72 -0.10 -5.17 2.22
CA VAL A 72 -1.39 -5.05 2.90
C VAL A 72 -2.46 -4.96 1.81
N ARG A 73 -3.44 -5.86 1.82
CA ARG A 73 -4.53 -5.87 0.81
C ARG A 73 -5.90 -5.75 1.45
N ALA A 74 -6.83 -5.09 0.76
CA ALA A 74 -8.23 -5.20 1.10
C ALA A 74 -8.75 -6.61 0.82
N THR A 75 -9.75 -7.07 1.57
CA THR A 75 -10.39 -8.39 1.36
C THR A 75 -11.01 -8.55 -0.03
N ALA A 76 -11.41 -7.44 -0.66
CA ALA A 76 -11.95 -7.41 -2.01
C ALA A 76 -10.88 -7.55 -3.11
N VAL A 77 -9.58 -7.54 -2.77
CA VAL A 77 -8.50 -7.79 -3.73
C VAL A 77 -8.45 -9.28 -4.02
N PRO A 78 -8.70 -9.71 -5.28
CA PRO A 78 -8.71 -11.11 -5.63
C PRO A 78 -7.28 -11.70 -5.58
N ASP A 79 -7.20 -13.02 -5.37
CA ASP A 79 -5.91 -13.71 -5.23
C ASP A 79 -5.08 -13.73 -6.53
N ASP A 80 -5.73 -13.52 -7.68
CA ASP A 80 -5.10 -13.41 -9.00
C ASP A 80 -4.58 -12.00 -9.32
N ASN A 81 -4.69 -11.05 -8.37
CA ASN A 81 -4.12 -9.72 -8.53
C ASN A 81 -2.62 -9.84 -8.86
N PRO A 82 -2.14 -9.20 -9.95
CA PRO A 82 -0.79 -9.43 -10.45
C PRO A 82 0.30 -8.95 -9.48
N GLU A 83 0.03 -7.94 -8.66
CA GLU A 83 0.95 -7.48 -7.61
C GLU A 83 1.06 -8.50 -6.51
N LEU A 84 -0.08 -8.98 -6.01
CA LEU A 84 -0.15 -9.99 -4.97
C LEU A 84 0.53 -11.29 -5.39
N ALA A 85 0.26 -11.78 -6.60
CA ALA A 85 0.89 -12.97 -7.16
C ALA A 85 2.42 -12.80 -7.23
N SER A 86 2.91 -11.66 -7.74
CA SER A 86 4.35 -11.39 -7.82
C SER A 86 5.02 -11.24 -6.45
N ALA A 87 4.35 -10.60 -5.49
CA ALA A 87 4.87 -10.42 -4.14
C ALA A 87 4.97 -11.76 -3.39
N ARG A 88 3.95 -12.63 -3.51
CA ARG A 88 3.99 -13.99 -2.98
C ARG A 88 5.14 -14.81 -3.57
N ALA A 89 5.31 -14.75 -4.88
CA ALA A 89 6.42 -15.44 -5.56
C ALA A 89 7.80 -14.94 -5.09
N ALA A 90 7.90 -13.66 -4.69
CA ALA A 90 9.10 -13.06 -4.13
C ALA A 90 9.27 -13.30 -2.61
N GLY A 91 8.36 -14.04 -1.96
CA GLY A 91 8.42 -14.35 -0.53
C GLY A 91 8.00 -13.19 0.38
N ALA A 92 7.23 -12.22 -0.12
CA ALA A 92 6.72 -11.13 0.69
C ALA A 92 5.73 -11.63 1.77
N LEU A 93 5.74 -10.96 2.93
CA LEU A 93 4.66 -11.07 3.90
C LEU A 93 3.40 -10.39 3.34
N ILE A 94 2.24 -11.02 3.50
CA ILE A 94 0.94 -10.54 2.98
C ILE A 94 -0.09 -10.45 4.11
#